data_AF-A0A7X1F9E6-F1
#
_entry.id   AF-A0A7X1F9E6-F1
#
_cell.length_a   1.000
_cell.length_b   1.000
_cell.length_c   1.000
_cell.angle_alpha   90.00
_cell.angle_beta   90.00
_cell.angle_gamma   90.00
#
_symmetry.space_group_name_H-M   'P 1'
#
loop_
_entity.id
_entity.type
_entity.pdbx_description
1 polymer ?
#
loop_
_entity_poly.entity_id
_entity_poly.type
_entity_poly.pdbx_seq_one_letter_code
_entity_poly.pdbx_strand_id
1 'polypeptide(L)'
;MGAPAPARAAMVAPASVAIGSDVFVEHLGEANRVLERSDRLRPGDRVVTIVSWRRALPGGAFTVVNPLPHRVQFDGTADGAEEVSVDGGRSWGKLGQLRIAGRLALAPDVTHVRWHIVSPAPAGRIAYRAIVR
;
A
#
# COMPACT_ATOMS: atom_id res chain seq x y z
N MET A 1 33.94 28.67 -39.30
CA MET A 1 33.84 27.63 -38.25
C MET A 1 32.66 27.99 -37.36
N GLY A 2 31.52 27.30 -37.51
CA GLY A 2 30.32 27.55 -36.72
C GLY A 2 30.38 26.83 -35.38
N ALA A 3 30.08 27.53 -34.28
CA ALA A 3 30.07 26.96 -32.95
C ALA A 3 28.92 25.93 -32.80
N PRO A 4 29.12 24.81 -32.07
CA PRO A 4 28.06 23.84 -31.83
C PRO A 4 27.00 24.45 -30.89
N ALA A 5 25.72 24.27 -31.25
CA ALA A 5 24.60 24.63 -30.42
C ALA A 5 24.53 23.70 -29.18
N PRO A 6 24.14 24.21 -28.00
CA PRO A 6 24.03 23.37 -26.81
C PRO A 6 22.88 22.36 -26.97
N ALA A 7 23.18 21.10 -26.71
CA ALA A 7 22.17 20.04 -26.63
C ALA A 7 21.24 20.31 -25.44
N ARG A 8 19.93 20.42 -25.70
CA ARG A 8 18.91 20.47 -24.65
C ARG A 8 18.81 19.09 -24.01
N ALA A 9 19.21 18.96 -22.75
CA ALA A 9 18.86 17.81 -21.94
C ALA A 9 17.34 17.79 -21.74
N ALA A 10 16.68 16.72 -22.19
CA ALA A 10 15.28 16.49 -21.89
C ALA A 10 15.15 16.15 -20.40
N MET A 11 14.55 17.03 -19.61
CA MET A 11 14.21 16.76 -18.23
C MET A 11 12.99 15.83 -18.23
N VAL A 12 13.21 14.52 -18.03
CA VAL A 12 12.12 13.57 -17.81
C VAL A 12 11.50 13.90 -16.45
N ALA A 13 10.32 14.50 -16.46
CA ALA A 13 9.55 14.71 -15.24
C ALA A 13 9.26 13.34 -14.60
N PRO A 14 9.35 13.19 -13.26
CA PRO A 14 8.94 11.95 -12.61
C PRO A 14 7.49 11.67 -12.99
N ALA A 15 7.22 10.46 -13.48
CA ALA A 15 5.89 10.06 -13.92
C ALA A 15 4.90 10.30 -12.77
N SER A 16 3.91 11.17 -12.99
CA SER A 16 2.85 11.42 -12.02
C SER A 16 2.07 10.13 -11.78
N VAL A 17 2.09 9.62 -10.55
CA VAL A 17 1.32 8.45 -10.11
C VAL A 17 0.12 8.94 -9.31
N ALA A 18 -1.09 8.59 -9.76
CA ALA A 18 -2.32 8.79 -9.01
C ALA A 18 -2.62 7.53 -8.19
N ILE A 19 -2.98 7.71 -6.91
CA ILE A 19 -3.35 6.64 -5.98
C ILE A 19 -4.81 6.82 -5.56
N GLY A 20 -5.57 5.72 -5.55
CA GLY A 20 -6.91 5.64 -4.99
C GLY A 20 -7.00 4.50 -3.97
N SER A 21 -7.95 4.59 -3.04
CA SER A 21 -8.19 3.56 -2.02
C SER A 21 -9.68 3.35 -1.84
N ASP A 22 -10.11 2.10 -1.90
CA ASP A 22 -11.49 1.67 -1.61
C ASP A 22 -11.48 0.61 -0.50
N VAL A 23 -12.44 0.69 0.42
CA VAL A 23 -12.55 -0.23 1.57
C VAL A 23 -13.86 -1.01 1.46
N PHE A 24 -13.79 -2.32 1.68
CA PHE A 24 -14.92 -3.24 1.64
C PHE A 24 -14.95 -4.05 2.93
N VAL A 25 -16.14 -4.28 3.48
CA VAL A 25 -16.32 -5.21 4.60
C VAL A 25 -16.42 -6.62 4.06
N GLU A 26 -15.70 -7.53 4.69
CA GLU A 26 -15.73 -8.95 4.39
C GLU A 26 -16.78 -9.65 5.25
N HIS A 27 -17.82 -10.15 4.61
CA HIS A 27 -18.82 -11.00 5.24
C HIS A 27 -18.51 -12.47 4.94
N LEU A 28 -18.42 -13.29 6.00
CA LEU A 28 -18.32 -14.73 5.89
C LEU A 28 -19.73 -15.30 5.69
N GLY A 29 -20.05 -15.70 4.45
CA GLY A 29 -21.18 -16.60 4.19
C GLY A 29 -20.77 -18.06 4.41
N GLU A 30 -21.75 -18.95 4.59
CA GLU A 30 -21.53 -20.38 4.86
C GLU A 30 -20.63 -21.09 3.82
N ALA A 31 -20.62 -20.59 2.57
CA ALA A 31 -19.81 -21.15 1.48
C ALA A 31 -19.03 -20.10 0.67
N ASN A 32 -19.17 -18.80 0.95
CA ASN A 32 -18.55 -17.76 0.13
C ASN A 32 -18.21 -16.51 0.95
N ARG A 33 -17.06 -15.87 0.63
CA ARG A 33 -16.72 -14.53 1.11
C ARG A 33 -17.38 -13.50 0.20
N VAL A 34 -18.18 -12.62 0.79
CA VAL A 34 -18.81 -11.51 0.08
C VAL A 34 -18.14 -10.22 0.52
N LEU A 35 -17.71 -9.41 -0.45
CA LEU A 35 -17.19 -8.06 -0.22
C LEU A 35 -18.31 -7.07 -0.46
N GLU A 36 -18.68 -6.34 0.59
CA GLU A 36 -19.69 -5.28 0.53
C GLU A 36 -19.02 -3.93 0.74
N ARG A 37 -19.33 -2.95 -0.11
CA ARG A 37 -18.92 -1.57 0.15
C ARG A 37 -19.80 -1.05 1.29
N SER A 38 -19.17 -0.73 2.42
CA SER A 38 -19.87 -0.13 3.55
C SER A 38 -19.30 1.24 3.86
N ASP A 39 -20.18 2.23 4.00
CA ASP A 39 -19.83 3.57 4.44
C ASP A 39 -19.71 3.64 5.99
N ARG A 40 -20.04 2.55 6.70
CA ARG A 40 -20.03 2.46 8.15
C ARG A 40 -19.28 1.22 8.61
N LEU A 41 -18.07 1.45 9.11
CA LEU A 41 -17.23 0.42 9.73
C LEU A 41 -17.51 0.32 11.23
N ARG A 42 -17.58 -0.90 11.76
CA ARG A 42 -17.78 -1.21 13.17
C ARG A 42 -16.53 -1.90 13.74
N PRO A 43 -16.23 -1.75 15.04
CA PRO A 43 -15.22 -2.56 15.71
C PRO A 43 -15.47 -4.05 15.49
N GLY A 44 -14.45 -4.80 15.10
CA GLY A 44 -14.49 -6.21 14.75
C GLY A 44 -14.68 -6.49 13.25
N ASP A 45 -15.08 -5.51 12.44
CA ASP A 45 -15.24 -5.72 11.00
C ASP A 45 -13.90 -6.09 10.37
N ARG A 46 -13.90 -7.20 9.61
CA ARG A 46 -12.81 -7.53 8.70
C ARG A 46 -13.04 -6.76 7.43
N VAL A 47 -12.02 -6.05 6.97
CA VAL A 47 -12.09 -5.27 5.76
C VAL A 47 -11.00 -5.68 4.77
N VAL A 48 -11.35 -5.61 3.50
CA VAL A 48 -10.39 -5.65 2.40
C VAL A 48 -10.27 -4.25 1.84
N THR A 49 -9.05 -3.71 1.85
CA THR A 49 -8.75 -2.44 1.20
C THR A 49 -8.06 -2.68 -0.13
N ILE A 50 -8.57 -2.05 -1.17
CA ILE A 50 -8.00 -2.06 -2.52
C ILE A 50 -7.30 -0.73 -2.76
N VAL A 51 -5.97 -0.76 -2.85
CA VAL A 51 -5.17 0.39 -3.27
C VAL A 51 -4.94 0.29 -4.75
N SER A 52 -5.48 1.26 -5.50
CA SER A 52 -5.35 1.32 -6.95
C SER A 52 -4.35 2.41 -7.34
N TRP A 53 -3.59 2.16 -8.40
CA TRP A 53 -2.66 3.15 -8.94
C TRP A 53 -2.83 3.29 -10.44
N ARG A 54 -2.56 4.50 -10.94
CA ARG A 54 -2.49 4.84 -12.37
C ARG A 54 -1.31 5.76 -12.61
N ARG A 55 -0.61 5.57 -13.73
CA ARG A 55 0.52 6.41 -14.13
C ARG A 55 0.33 6.95 -15.54
N ALA A 56 0.88 8.15 -15.77
CA ALA A 56 0.81 8.80 -17.08
C ALA A 56 1.70 8.12 -18.13
N LEU A 57 2.84 7.55 -17.72
CA LEU A 57 3.77 6.85 -18.61
C LEU A 57 3.99 5.41 -18.14
N PRO A 58 3.97 4.41 -19.04
CA PRO A 58 4.28 3.02 -18.71
C PRO A 58 5.78 2.82 -18.41
N GLY A 59 6.11 1.71 -17.75
CA GLY A 59 7.45 1.35 -17.28
C GLY A 59 7.84 1.91 -15.91
N GLY A 60 8.84 1.27 -15.30
CA GLY A 60 9.49 1.75 -14.08
C GLY A 60 9.07 1.07 -12.78
N ALA A 61 9.74 1.47 -11.70
CA ALA A 61 9.49 1.05 -10.34
C ALA A 61 9.03 2.24 -9.49
N PHE A 62 8.11 2.01 -8.56
CA PHE A 62 7.69 3.01 -7.59
C PHE A 62 7.24 2.33 -6.30
N THR A 63 7.16 3.12 -5.24
CA THR A 63 6.77 2.63 -3.92
C THR A 63 5.41 3.20 -3.56
N VAL A 64 4.50 2.32 -3.13
CA VAL A 64 3.22 2.70 -2.53
C VAL A 64 3.39 2.65 -1.02
N VAL A 65 3.09 3.76 -0.34
CA VAL A 65 3.05 3.83 1.12
C VAL A 65 1.62 4.15 1.55
N ASN A 66 1.08 3.34 2.46
CA ASN A 66 -0.27 3.51 2.99
C ASN A 66 -0.22 3.62 4.52
N PRO A 67 -0.46 4.82 5.09
CA PRO A 67 -0.66 5.00 6.52
C PRO A 67 -1.93 4.27 6.97
N LEU A 68 -1.81 3.46 8.03
CA LEU A 68 -2.98 2.82 8.63
C LEU A 68 -3.66 3.79 9.59
N PRO A 69 -4.98 4.03 9.46
CA PRO A 69 -5.72 4.75 10.47
C PRO A 69 -5.57 4.06 11.82
N HIS A 70 -5.52 4.83 12.91
CA HIS A 70 -5.32 4.26 14.23
C HIS A 70 -6.30 3.11 14.50
N ARG A 71 -7.60 3.30 14.21
CA ARG A 71 -8.66 2.29 14.43
C ARG A 71 -8.62 1.05 13.50
N VAL A 72 -7.54 0.83 12.77
CA VAL A 72 -7.39 -0.28 11.83
C VAL A 72 -6.12 -1.04 12.14
N GLN A 73 -6.23 -2.35 12.26
CA GLN A 73 -5.12 -3.27 12.46
C GLN A 73 -4.83 -4.04 11.17
N PHE A 74 -3.58 -4.06 10.74
CA PHE A 74 -3.17 -4.83 9.56
C PHE A 74 -3.35 -6.35 9.75
N ASP A 75 -3.83 -7.05 8.71
CA ASP A 75 -4.04 -8.51 8.71
C ASP A 75 -3.44 -9.21 7.46
N GLY A 76 -2.41 -8.60 6.88
CA GLY A 76 -1.63 -9.16 5.78
C GLY A 76 -2.16 -8.82 4.39
N THR A 77 -1.34 -9.12 3.39
CA THR A 77 -1.74 -9.18 1.98
C THR A 77 -1.79 -10.62 1.47
N ALA A 78 -2.29 -10.83 0.25
CA ALA A 78 -2.40 -12.18 -0.32
C ALA A 78 -1.04 -12.78 -0.70
N ASP A 79 -0.08 -11.96 -1.15
CA ASP A 79 1.23 -12.40 -1.64
C ASP A 79 2.36 -12.26 -0.60
N GLY A 80 2.09 -11.58 0.52
CA GLY A 80 3.08 -11.37 1.58
C GLY A 80 4.26 -10.48 1.16
N ALA A 81 4.14 -9.76 0.04
CA ALA A 81 5.21 -8.94 -0.50
C ALA A 81 5.41 -7.63 0.28
N GLU A 82 4.48 -7.26 1.15
CA GLU A 82 4.52 -6.01 1.91
C GLU A 82 5.72 -5.92 2.85
N GLU A 83 6.13 -4.68 3.09
CA GLU A 83 6.86 -4.30 4.28
C GLU A 83 5.96 -3.43 5.15
N VAL A 84 6.15 -3.49 6.45
CA VAL A 84 5.40 -2.68 7.41
C VAL A 84 6.32 -1.77 8.17
N SER A 85 5.76 -0.73 8.76
CA SER A 85 6.45 0.17 9.68
C SER A 85 5.70 0.24 10.99
N VAL A 86 6.42 0.28 12.10
CA VAL A 86 5.89 0.39 13.47
C VAL A 86 6.25 1.72 14.14
N ASP A 87 6.92 2.62 13.41
CA ASP A 87 7.47 3.86 13.94
C ASP A 87 7.07 5.10 13.12
N GLY A 88 5.98 5.00 12.36
CA GLY A 88 5.47 6.12 11.56
C GLY A 88 6.12 6.25 10.18
N GLY A 89 6.61 5.14 9.61
CA GLY A 89 7.22 5.11 8.27
C GLY A 89 8.72 5.42 8.26
N ARG A 90 9.38 5.48 9.43
CA ARG A 90 10.82 5.76 9.54
C ARG A 90 11.67 4.53 9.23
N SER A 91 11.23 3.36 9.68
CA SER A 91 11.83 2.07 9.35
C SER A 91 10.80 1.10 8.76
N TRP A 92 11.30 0.13 8.00
CA TRP A 92 10.51 -0.80 7.22
C TRP A 92 11.08 -2.21 7.29
N GLY A 93 10.22 -3.22 7.35
CA GLY A 93 10.63 -4.62 7.31
C GLY A 93 9.44 -5.57 7.40
N LYS A 94 9.72 -6.87 7.52
CA LYS A 94 8.66 -7.86 7.77
C LYS A 94 8.22 -7.79 9.23
N LEU A 95 6.90 -7.86 9.49
CA LEU A 95 6.34 -7.68 10.83
C LEU A 95 7.02 -8.55 11.91
N GLY A 96 7.23 -9.84 11.62
CA GLY A 96 7.89 -10.77 12.55
C GLY A 96 9.38 -10.50 12.81
N GLN A 97 9.98 -9.52 12.15
CA GLN A 97 11.39 -9.13 12.30
C GLN A 97 11.56 -7.76 12.96
N LEU A 98 10.50 -6.96 13.05
CA LEU A 98 10.54 -5.64 13.64
C LEU A 98 10.44 -5.71 15.16
N ARG A 99 11.03 -4.72 15.84
CA ARG A 99 10.98 -4.57 17.29
C ARG A 99 10.49 -3.19 17.69
N ILE A 100 9.75 -3.13 18.78
CA ILE A 100 9.31 -1.88 19.42
C ILE A 100 9.57 -1.99 20.92
N ALA A 101 10.24 -0.99 21.49
CA ALA A 101 10.58 -0.94 22.92
C ALA A 101 11.13 -2.27 23.49
N GLY A 102 12.03 -2.94 22.74
CA GLY A 102 12.68 -4.17 23.18
C GLY A 102 11.91 -5.48 22.93
N ARG A 103 10.62 -5.44 22.57
CA ARG A 103 9.83 -6.64 22.19
C ARG A 103 9.65 -6.77 20.68
N LEU A 104 9.26 -7.95 20.22
CA LEU A 104 8.81 -8.13 18.84
C LEU A 104 7.54 -7.30 18.59
N ALA A 105 7.47 -6.71 17.41
CA ALA A 105 6.29 -6.02 16.93
C ALA A 105 5.16 -7.01 16.61
N LEU A 106 3.93 -6.59 16.87
CA LEU A 106 2.71 -7.33 16.58
C LEU A 106 1.85 -6.52 15.61
N ALA A 107 0.84 -7.16 15.02
CA ALA A 107 -0.07 -6.51 14.08
C ALA A 107 -0.69 -5.19 14.59
N PRO A 108 -1.07 -5.04 15.89
CA PRO A 108 -1.54 -3.77 16.43
C PRO A 108 -0.50 -2.63 16.43
N ASP A 109 0.79 -2.94 16.32
CA ASP A 109 1.86 -1.93 16.31
C ASP A 109 2.11 -1.35 14.91
N VAL A 110 1.50 -1.93 13.88
CA VAL A 110 1.70 -1.47 12.50
C VAL A 110 1.05 -0.11 12.30
N THR A 111 1.87 0.84 11.84
CA THR A 111 1.46 2.22 11.54
C THR A 111 1.35 2.48 10.04
N HIS A 112 2.18 1.82 9.22
CA HIS A 112 2.18 1.97 7.77
C HIS A 112 2.46 0.63 7.10
N VAL A 113 1.97 0.50 5.87
CA VAL A 113 2.29 -0.61 4.97
C VAL A 113 2.88 -0.06 3.68
N ARG A 114 3.85 -0.77 3.11
CA ARG A 114 4.57 -0.38 1.91
C ARG A 114 4.70 -1.53 0.94
N TRP A 115 4.60 -1.20 -0.35
CA TRP A 115 4.86 -2.12 -1.45
C TRP A 115 5.80 -1.49 -2.45
N HIS A 116 6.73 -2.30 -2.96
CA HIS A 116 7.58 -1.94 -4.09
C HIS A 116 6.96 -2.51 -5.35
N ILE A 117 6.55 -1.64 -6.26
CA ILE A 117 5.87 -2.01 -7.49
C ILE A 117 6.85 -1.91 -8.64
N VAL A 118 7.07 -3.03 -9.32
CA VAL A 118 7.80 -3.10 -10.58
C VAL A 118 6.84 -3.68 -11.60
N SER A 119 6.33 -2.84 -12.49
CA SER A 119 5.31 -3.26 -13.47
C SER A 119 5.43 -2.45 -14.76
N PRO A 120 5.22 -3.07 -15.95
CA PRO A 120 5.08 -2.37 -17.23
C PRO A 120 3.64 -1.85 -17.48
N ALA A 121 2.63 -2.26 -16.70
CA ALA A 121 1.25 -1.82 -16.87
C ALA A 121 1.02 -0.36 -16.43
N PRO A 122 0.21 0.46 -17.12
CA PRO A 122 -0.06 1.84 -16.72
C PRO A 122 -0.99 1.97 -15.50
N ALA A 123 -1.54 0.86 -15.02
CA ALA A 123 -2.39 0.80 -13.84
C ALA A 123 -2.28 -0.57 -13.16
N GLY A 124 -2.67 -0.62 -11.89
CA GLY A 124 -2.73 -1.85 -11.12
C GLY A 124 -3.40 -1.64 -9.78
N ARG A 125 -3.51 -2.72 -9.01
CA ARG A 125 -4.12 -2.72 -7.68
C ARG A 125 -3.42 -3.68 -6.74
N ILE A 126 -3.47 -3.35 -5.45
CA ILE A 126 -3.03 -4.18 -4.33
C ILE A 126 -4.24 -4.36 -3.42
N ALA A 127 -4.47 -5.57 -2.94
CA ALA A 127 -5.48 -5.83 -1.93
C ALA A 127 -4.79 -6.24 -0.63
N TYR A 128 -5.21 -5.64 0.48
CA TYR A 128 -4.78 -6.05 1.81
C TYR A 128 -5.95 -6.14 2.76
N ARG A 129 -5.79 -6.98 3.79
CA ARG A 129 -6.79 -7.15 4.84
C ARG A 129 -6.44 -6.33 6.06
N ALA A 130 -7.47 -5.90 6.75
CA ALA A 130 -7.35 -5.28 8.05
C ALA A 130 -8.58 -5.58 8.92
N ILE A 131 -8.44 -5.32 10.21
CA ILE A 131 -9.50 -5.47 11.20
C ILE A 131 -9.75 -4.09 11.83
N VAL A 132 -11.02 -3.68 11.89
CA VAL A 132 -11.42 -2.46 12.56
C VAL A 132 -11.45 -2.72 14.08
N ARG A 133 -10.94 -1.80 14.89
CA ARG A 133 -10.89 -1.91 16.35
C ARG A 133 -11.69 -0.83 17.07
#